data_AF-A0A953PIP1-F1
#
_entry.id   AF-A0A953PIP1-F1
#
_cell.length_a   1.000
_cell.length_b   1.000
_cell.length_c   1.000
_cell.angle_alpha   90.00
_cell.angle_beta   90.00
_cell.angle_gamma   90.00
#
_symmetry.space_group_name_H-M   'P 1'
#
loop_
_entity.id
_entity.type
_entity.pdbx_description
1 polymer ?
#
loop_
_entity_poly.entity_id
_entity_poly.type
_entity_poly.pdbx_seq_one_letter_code
_entity_poly.pdbx_strand_id
1 'polypeptide(L)'
;MAPEAATKAILYAALLPTVGAGAAFLLLVPRAAMETGAAQSATPKSLALVEQRLRRVGAIAALCVVVALALRAWAQTDAAFGLASSFSPDSLQTILTSRWGLRWHWQLLAAVACTIAYACAGGGRRWAWAAAATTSVALCVSLTLTGHASGDPARMAVHAAHLVGGGLWIGALTSLVLVSPSIDARTRVALFHAFSPFALAGACIAAGAGAAAALFYVGAVENLWLTAYGRALAVKVAFVAGVAVCGYLNWRRAREGAAPGRPVAVELTLAAAVVIVTGILTELAHP
;
A
#
# COMPACT_ATOMS: atom_id res chain seq x y z
N MET A 1 4.70 -3.75 -22.06
CA MET A 1 3.44 -3.84 -21.31
C MET A 1 3.44 -4.90 -20.20
N ALA A 2 3.61 -6.20 -20.48
CA ALA A 2 3.60 -7.23 -19.42
C ALA A 2 4.62 -6.98 -18.27
N PRO A 3 5.90 -6.65 -18.53
CA PRO A 3 6.87 -6.39 -17.45
C PRO A 3 6.56 -5.10 -16.67
N GLU A 4 6.17 -4.02 -17.33
CA GLU A 4 5.86 -2.73 -16.67
C GLU A 4 4.68 -2.87 -15.70
N ALA A 5 3.57 -3.47 -16.17
CA ALA A 5 2.39 -3.74 -15.34
C ALA A 5 2.73 -4.62 -14.13
N ALA A 6 3.56 -5.66 -14.32
CA ALA A 6 3.99 -6.55 -13.25
C ALA A 6 4.85 -5.81 -12.21
N THR A 7 5.83 -5.01 -12.64
CA THR A 7 6.67 -4.23 -11.72
C THR A 7 5.88 -3.20 -10.92
N LYS A 8 4.87 -2.55 -11.53
CA LYS A 8 3.94 -1.67 -10.80
C LYS A 8 3.09 -2.44 -9.78
N ALA A 9 2.58 -3.62 -10.15
CA ALA A 9 1.83 -4.45 -9.21
C ALA A 9 2.68 -4.88 -8.00
N ILE A 10 3.93 -5.30 -8.22
CA ILE A 10 4.88 -5.65 -7.15
C ILE A 10 5.17 -4.42 -6.28
N LEU A 11 5.40 -3.25 -6.89
CA LEU A 11 5.62 -1.99 -6.19
C LEU A 11 4.45 -1.64 -5.26
N TYR A 12 3.22 -1.68 -5.77
CA TYR A 12 2.03 -1.37 -4.96
C TYR A 12 1.78 -2.44 -3.89
N ALA A 13 2.01 -3.72 -4.18
CA ALA A 13 1.89 -4.80 -3.20
C ALA A 13 2.86 -4.63 -2.02
N ALA A 14 4.05 -4.09 -2.26
CA ALA A 14 5.05 -3.78 -1.23
C ALA A 14 4.78 -2.42 -0.52
N LEU A 15 4.31 -1.42 -1.26
CA LEU A 15 4.04 -0.09 -0.72
C LEU A 15 2.92 -0.09 0.32
N LEU A 16 1.81 -0.77 0.04
CA LEU A 16 0.65 -0.77 0.93
C LEU A 16 0.99 -1.24 2.36
N PRO A 17 1.61 -2.42 2.57
CA PRO A 17 2.03 -2.84 3.92
C PRO A 17 3.13 -1.94 4.52
N THR A 18 3.94 -1.25 3.70
CA THR A 18 4.90 -0.24 4.18
C THR A 18 4.19 0.93 4.86
N VAL A 19 3.10 1.45 4.30
CA VAL A 19 2.27 2.49 4.96
C VAL A 19 1.50 1.88 6.15
N GLY A 20 0.93 0.70 5.93
CA GLY A 20 0.09 0.00 6.90
C GLY A 20 0.80 -0.35 8.21
N ALA A 21 2.07 -0.77 8.16
CA ALA A 21 2.83 -1.14 9.35
C ALA A 21 3.04 0.05 10.31
N GLY A 22 3.40 1.22 9.78
CA GLY A 22 3.61 2.44 10.55
C GLY A 22 2.31 2.97 11.14
N ALA A 23 1.24 2.98 10.33
CA ALA A 23 -0.09 3.33 10.81
C ALA A 23 -0.60 2.36 11.89
N ALA A 24 -0.40 1.05 11.71
CA ALA A 24 -0.77 0.04 12.69
C ALA A 24 -0.10 0.28 14.04
N PHE A 25 1.21 0.55 14.04
CA PHE A 25 1.92 0.86 15.28
C PHE A 25 1.45 2.17 15.92
N LEU A 26 1.36 3.26 15.16
CA LEU A 26 1.07 4.58 15.73
C LEU A 26 -0.39 4.73 16.18
N LEU A 27 -1.33 4.09 15.49
CA LEU A 27 -2.76 4.32 15.68
C LEU A 27 -3.46 3.17 16.41
N LEU A 28 -3.03 1.92 16.19
CA LEU A 28 -3.74 0.74 16.69
C LEU A 28 -3.11 0.21 17.98
N VAL A 29 -1.78 0.13 18.07
CA VAL A 29 -1.08 -0.40 19.26
C VAL A 29 -1.44 0.38 20.53
N PRO A 30 -1.47 1.73 20.56
CA PRO A 30 -1.90 2.47 21.75
C PRO A 30 -3.34 2.18 22.16
N ARG A 31 -4.26 2.03 21.20
CA ARG A 31 -5.67 1.72 21.48
C ARG A 31 -5.85 0.30 22.00
N ALA A 32 -5.20 -0.67 21.35
CA ALA A 32 -5.19 -2.05 21.80
C ALA A 32 -4.57 -2.19 23.20
N ALA A 33 -3.53 -1.39 23.51
CA ALA A 33 -2.93 -1.33 24.84
C ALA A 33 -3.90 -0.78 25.90
N MET A 34 -4.73 0.21 25.57
CA MET A 34 -5.76 0.73 26.47
C MET A 34 -6.86 -0.32 26.74
N GLU A 35 -7.36 -0.99 25.69
CA GLU A 35 -8.38 -2.03 25.81
C GLU A 35 -7.90 -3.25 26.60
N THR A 36 -6.63 -3.63 26.42
CA THR A 36 -6.03 -4.77 27.13
C THR A 36 -5.52 -4.40 28.51
N GLY A 37 -5.01 -3.19 28.73
CA GLY A 37 -4.54 -2.68 30.02
C GLY A 37 -5.65 -2.49 31.05
N ALA A 38 -6.89 -2.24 30.61
CA ALA A 38 -8.07 -2.21 31.49
C ALA A 38 -8.37 -3.56 32.16
N ALA A 39 -7.81 -4.67 31.68
CA ALA A 39 -7.95 -5.98 32.31
C ALA A 39 -6.56 -6.60 32.61
N GLN A 40 -6.19 -6.55 33.88
CA GLN A 40 -4.84 -6.76 34.42
C GLN A 40 -4.14 -8.08 34.02
N SER A 41 -2.80 -7.99 33.99
CA SER A 41 -1.76 -9.04 33.90
C SER A 41 -1.46 -9.65 32.51
N ALA A 42 -0.18 -9.61 32.11
CA ALA A 42 0.50 -10.17 30.91
C ALA A 42 0.67 -9.30 29.62
N THR A 43 0.23 -8.04 29.61
CA THR A 43 0.22 -7.14 28.44
C THR A 43 1.57 -6.63 27.85
N PRO A 44 2.69 -6.49 28.60
CA PRO A 44 3.89 -5.84 28.05
C PRO A 44 4.63 -6.66 26.98
N LYS A 45 4.67 -7.99 27.12
CA LYS A 45 5.44 -8.86 26.21
C LYS A 45 4.76 -9.04 24.85
N SER A 46 3.43 -9.15 24.82
CA SER A 46 2.69 -9.29 23.56
C SER A 46 2.78 -8.04 22.71
N LEU A 47 2.68 -6.84 23.31
CA LEU A 47 2.82 -5.57 22.60
C LEU A 47 4.24 -5.33 22.08
N ALA A 48 5.28 -5.71 22.85
CA ALA A 48 6.66 -5.67 22.36
C ALA A 48 6.88 -6.61 21.16
N LEU A 49 6.23 -7.79 21.16
CA LEU A 49 6.24 -8.70 20.03
C LEU A 49 5.49 -8.14 18.81
N VAL A 50 4.34 -7.49 19.02
CA VAL A 50 3.61 -6.76 17.96
C VAL A 50 4.51 -5.70 17.33
N GLU A 51 5.18 -4.88 18.14
CA GLU A 51 6.13 -3.87 17.67
C GLU A 51 7.24 -4.51 16.82
N GLN A 52 7.89 -5.56 17.34
CA GLN A 52 8.96 -6.26 16.62
C GLN A 52 8.50 -6.83 15.28
N ARG A 53 7.28 -7.39 15.22
CA ARG A 53 6.72 -7.99 14.02
C ARG A 53 6.29 -6.93 13.00
N LEU A 54 5.60 -5.87 13.43
CA LEU A 54 5.26 -4.74 12.56
C LEU A 54 6.51 -4.08 11.99
N ARG A 55 7.58 -3.96 12.79
CA ARG A 55 8.87 -3.42 12.34
C ARG A 55 9.47 -4.27 11.23
N ARG A 56 9.46 -5.59 11.40
CA ARG A 56 9.93 -6.54 10.38
C ARG A 56 9.08 -6.47 9.12
N VAL A 57 7.75 -6.45 9.24
CA VAL A 57 6.83 -6.31 8.10
C VAL A 57 7.12 -5.02 7.34
N GLY A 58 7.19 -3.88 8.03
CA GLY A 58 7.49 -2.58 7.42
C GLY A 58 8.86 -2.52 6.76
N ALA A 59 9.91 -3.04 7.41
CA ALA A 59 11.26 -3.07 6.87
C ALA A 59 11.38 -3.96 5.62
N ILE A 60 10.80 -5.16 5.66
CA ILE A 60 10.81 -6.09 4.51
C ILE A 60 9.99 -5.49 3.37
N ALA A 61 8.80 -4.95 3.66
CA ALA A 61 7.96 -4.30 2.65
C ALA A 61 8.67 -3.11 2.00
N ALA A 62 9.30 -2.23 2.78
CA ALA A 62 10.06 -1.10 2.27
C ALA A 62 11.27 -1.54 1.42
N LEU A 63 11.98 -2.60 1.84
CA LEU A 63 13.05 -3.20 1.05
C LEU A 63 12.52 -3.79 -0.27
N CYS A 64 11.37 -4.46 -0.24
CA CYS A 64 10.69 -4.93 -1.45
C CYS A 64 10.30 -3.77 -2.38
N VAL A 65 9.96 -2.58 -1.85
CA VAL A 65 9.78 -1.37 -2.68
C VAL A 65 11.08 -0.97 -3.37
N VAL A 66 12.23 -0.98 -2.67
CA VAL A 66 13.54 -0.69 -3.29
C VAL A 66 13.81 -1.65 -4.45
N VAL A 67 13.60 -2.95 -4.25
CA VAL A 67 13.76 -3.97 -5.30
C VAL A 67 12.78 -3.73 -6.44
N ALA A 68 11.51 -3.42 -6.14
CA ALA A 68 10.49 -3.13 -7.15
C ALA A 68 10.83 -1.89 -7.99
N LEU A 69 11.42 -0.86 -7.38
CA LEU A 69 11.88 0.33 -8.10
C LEU A 69 13.06 0.03 -9.02
N ALA A 70 13.99 -0.83 -8.62
CA ALA A 70 15.07 -1.31 -9.48
C ALA A 70 14.52 -2.13 -10.67
N LEU A 71 13.58 -3.04 -10.40
CA LEU A 71 12.88 -3.78 -11.46
C LEU A 71 12.12 -2.83 -12.41
N ARG A 72 11.52 -1.78 -11.88
CA ARG A 72 10.82 -0.78 -12.69
C ARG A 72 11.78 0.04 -13.56
N ALA A 73 12.96 0.39 -13.07
CA ALA A 73 13.99 1.02 -13.90
C ALA A 73 14.43 0.11 -15.04
N TRP A 74 14.65 -1.18 -14.76
CA TRP A 74 14.93 -2.17 -15.80
C TRP A 74 13.78 -2.30 -16.81
N ALA A 75 12.54 -2.41 -16.35
CA ALA A 75 11.37 -2.52 -17.23
C ALA A 75 11.22 -1.29 -18.15
N GLN A 76 11.58 -0.10 -17.66
CA GLN A 76 11.62 1.13 -18.46
C GLN A 76 12.71 1.08 -19.54
N THR A 77 13.88 0.49 -19.24
CA THR A 77 14.95 0.27 -20.21
C THR A 77 14.57 -0.77 -21.26
N ASP A 78 13.95 -1.87 -20.84
CA ASP A 78 13.41 -2.89 -21.74
C ASP A 78 12.36 -2.30 -22.69
N ALA A 79 11.43 -1.49 -22.18
CA ALA A 79 10.42 -0.83 -23.00
C ALA A 79 11.02 0.13 -24.05
N ALA A 80 12.15 0.78 -23.73
CA ALA A 80 12.79 1.77 -24.61
C ALA A 80 13.75 1.16 -25.64
N PHE A 81 14.51 0.12 -25.26
CA PHE A 81 15.62 -0.43 -26.05
C PHE A 81 15.46 -1.91 -26.40
N GLY A 82 14.43 -2.59 -25.88
CA GLY A 82 14.21 -4.02 -26.03
C GLY A 82 15.08 -4.87 -25.10
N LEU A 83 14.65 -6.12 -24.91
CA LEU A 83 15.23 -7.04 -23.92
C LEU A 83 16.74 -7.26 -24.10
N ALA A 84 17.19 -7.40 -25.36
CA ALA A 84 18.59 -7.65 -25.70
C ALA A 84 19.53 -6.55 -25.22
N SER A 85 19.06 -5.30 -25.17
CA SER A 85 19.84 -4.13 -24.77
C SER A 85 19.48 -3.61 -23.38
N SER A 86 18.45 -4.19 -22.73
CA SER A 86 17.89 -3.73 -21.45
C SER A 86 18.89 -3.75 -20.28
N PHE A 87 19.92 -4.58 -20.37
CA PHE A 87 21.01 -4.69 -19.37
C PHE A 87 22.30 -3.99 -19.80
N SER A 88 22.33 -3.36 -20.98
CA SER A 88 23.53 -2.66 -21.42
C SER A 88 23.79 -1.43 -20.53
N PRO A 89 25.05 -1.15 -20.13
CA PRO A 89 25.38 0.00 -19.31
C PRO A 89 24.90 1.32 -19.93
N ASP A 90 25.04 1.48 -21.25
CA ASP A 90 24.66 2.69 -21.98
C ASP A 90 23.14 2.92 -21.98
N SER A 91 22.34 1.87 -22.20
CA SER A 91 20.88 1.98 -22.13
C SER A 91 20.41 2.32 -20.71
N LEU A 92 21.00 1.68 -19.69
CA LEU A 92 20.68 1.98 -18.29
C LEU A 92 21.06 3.42 -17.93
N GLN A 93 22.26 3.87 -18.30
CA GLN A 93 22.70 5.24 -18.07
C GLN A 93 21.77 6.25 -18.76
N THR A 94 21.34 5.96 -19.98
CA THR A 94 20.41 6.83 -20.74
C THR A 94 19.07 6.97 -20.01
N ILE A 95 18.49 5.87 -19.51
CA ILE A 95 17.22 5.93 -18.75
C ILE A 95 17.41 6.65 -17.41
N LEU A 96 18.47 6.32 -16.67
CA LEU A 96 18.69 6.87 -15.32
C LEU A 96 19.00 8.38 -15.35
N THR A 97 19.67 8.87 -16.39
CA THR A 97 19.98 10.30 -16.55
C THR A 97 18.84 11.10 -17.21
N SER A 98 17.83 10.42 -17.76
CA SER A 98 16.67 11.08 -18.35
C SER A 98 15.84 11.87 -17.33
N ARG A 99 14.92 12.71 -17.81
CA ARG A 99 13.94 13.42 -16.94
C ARG A 99 13.12 12.46 -16.08
N TRP A 100 12.79 11.27 -16.60
CA TRP A 100 12.11 10.24 -15.83
C TRP A 100 13.03 9.67 -14.75
N GLY A 101 14.27 9.35 -15.11
CA GLY A 101 15.29 8.84 -14.22
C GLY A 101 15.57 9.78 -13.05
N LEU A 102 15.71 11.09 -13.28
CA LEU A 102 15.88 12.09 -12.21
C LEU A 102 14.75 12.05 -11.17
N ARG A 103 13.50 11.82 -11.59
CA ARG A 103 12.35 11.71 -10.68
C ARG A 103 12.29 10.34 -9.99
N TRP A 104 12.72 9.29 -10.68
CA TRP A 104 12.88 7.96 -10.10
C TRP A 104 13.92 7.92 -8.97
N HIS A 105 15.01 8.70 -9.06
CA HIS A 105 15.99 8.80 -7.96
C HIS A 105 15.36 9.30 -6.65
N TRP A 106 14.39 10.22 -6.70
CA TRP A 106 13.64 10.65 -5.51
C TRP A 106 12.77 9.54 -4.93
N GLN A 107 12.23 8.65 -5.79
CA GLN A 107 11.49 7.46 -5.35
C GLN A 107 12.40 6.48 -4.63
N LEU A 108 13.58 6.22 -5.21
CA LEU A 108 14.59 5.34 -4.62
C LEU A 108 15.09 5.89 -3.28
N LEU A 109 15.42 7.18 -3.22
CA LEU A 109 15.87 7.83 -1.98
C LEU A 109 14.81 7.73 -0.88
N ALA A 110 13.54 8.02 -1.20
CA ALA A 110 12.44 7.90 -0.24
C ALA A 110 12.25 6.45 0.24
N ALA A 111 12.38 5.46 -0.65
CA ALA A 111 12.27 4.03 -0.31
C ALA A 111 13.42 3.55 0.60
N VAL A 112 14.65 3.97 0.31
CA VAL A 112 15.83 3.67 1.14
C VAL A 112 15.70 4.35 2.51
N ALA A 113 15.32 5.63 2.55
CA ALA A 113 15.09 6.35 3.81
C ALA A 113 13.99 5.68 4.65
N CYS A 114 12.90 5.23 4.02
CA CYS A 114 11.82 4.50 4.69
C CYS A 114 12.30 3.14 5.23
N THR A 115 13.11 2.41 4.47
CA THR A 115 13.70 1.14 4.90
C THR A 115 14.59 1.33 6.14
N ILE A 116 15.45 2.35 6.13
CA ILE A 116 16.30 2.71 7.28
C ILE A 116 15.45 3.12 8.48
N ALA A 117 14.42 3.95 8.26
CA ALA A 117 13.52 4.38 9.33
C ALA A 117 12.84 3.18 10.02
N TYR A 118 12.34 2.20 9.26
CA TYR A 118 11.80 0.96 9.83
C TYR A 118 12.85 0.08 10.49
N ALA A 119 14.05 -0.04 9.93
CA ALA A 119 15.14 -0.80 10.56
C ALA A 119 15.47 -0.26 11.96
N CYS A 120 15.44 1.07 12.12
CA CYS A 120 15.72 1.80 13.35
C CYS A 120 14.51 1.97 14.29
N ALA A 121 13.27 1.70 13.82
CA ALA A 121 12.04 1.87 14.58
C ALA A 121 11.85 0.73 15.59
N GLY A 122 12.38 0.85 16.81
CA GLY A 122 12.22 -0.17 17.84
C GLY A 122 12.38 0.37 19.26
N GLY A 123 12.16 -0.48 20.25
CA GLY A 123 12.33 -0.14 21.67
C GLY A 123 11.30 0.88 22.17
N GLY A 124 10.08 0.88 21.61
CA GLY A 124 8.99 1.74 22.04
C GLY A 124 9.13 3.22 21.64
N ARG A 125 10.16 3.59 20.87
CA ARG A 125 10.43 4.98 20.47
C ARG A 125 9.41 5.47 19.44
N ARG A 126 8.34 6.11 19.89
CA ARG A 126 7.26 6.65 19.04
C ARG A 126 7.78 7.58 17.93
N TRP A 127 8.81 8.38 18.18
CA TRP A 127 9.39 9.27 17.17
C TRP A 127 10.02 8.51 15.99
N ALA A 128 10.60 7.33 16.23
CA ALA A 128 11.21 6.52 15.17
C ALA A 128 10.12 5.91 14.26
N TRP A 129 9.00 5.52 14.85
CA TRP A 129 7.81 5.10 14.11
C TRP A 129 7.13 6.25 13.37
N ALA A 130 7.11 7.45 13.96
CA ALA A 130 6.65 8.66 13.26
C ALA A 130 7.54 8.95 12.04
N ALA A 131 8.87 8.83 12.16
CA ALA A 131 9.78 8.97 11.04
C ALA A 131 9.52 7.91 9.94
N ALA A 132 9.28 6.65 10.32
CA ALA A 132 8.92 5.59 9.37
C ALA A 132 7.59 5.87 8.65
N ALA A 133 6.56 6.34 9.38
CA ALA A 133 5.29 6.73 8.79
C ALA A 133 5.45 7.94 7.85
N THR A 134 6.15 8.99 8.28
CA THR A 134 6.40 10.18 7.45
C THR A 134 7.16 9.84 6.17
N THR A 135 8.20 9.01 6.26
CA THR A 135 8.94 8.56 5.07
C THR A 135 8.11 7.67 4.15
N SER A 136 7.19 6.86 4.69
CA SER A 136 6.24 6.09 3.87
C SER A 136 5.23 6.97 3.11
N VAL A 137 4.80 8.08 3.71
CA VAL A 137 3.96 9.08 3.04
C VAL A 137 4.77 9.84 1.99
N ALA A 138 6.00 10.24 2.31
CA ALA A 138 6.91 10.88 1.35
C ALA A 138 7.19 9.96 0.15
N LEU A 139 7.30 8.65 0.37
CA LEU A 139 7.38 7.64 -0.69
C LEU A 139 6.11 7.58 -1.54
N CYS A 140 4.91 7.63 -0.94
CA CYS A 140 3.66 7.71 -1.71
C CYS A 140 3.62 8.97 -2.60
N VAL A 141 4.07 10.11 -2.07
CA VAL A 141 4.15 11.36 -2.83
C VAL A 141 5.20 11.27 -3.94
N SER A 142 6.38 10.71 -3.68
CA SER A 142 7.43 10.60 -4.70
C SER A 142 7.02 9.72 -5.88
N LEU A 143 6.17 8.71 -5.65
CA LEU A 143 5.61 7.88 -6.73
C LEU A 143 4.76 8.68 -7.74
N THR A 144 4.23 9.84 -7.34
CA THR A 144 3.45 10.72 -8.24
C THR A 144 4.33 11.52 -9.20
N LEU A 145 5.64 11.59 -8.93
CA LEU A 145 6.60 12.30 -9.79
C LEU A 145 6.80 11.58 -11.13
N THR A 146 6.46 10.30 -11.23
CA THR A 146 6.50 9.54 -12.49
C THR A 146 5.09 9.08 -12.90
N GLY A 147 4.80 9.08 -14.20
CA GLY A 147 3.50 8.68 -14.76
C GLY A 147 2.52 9.84 -14.97
N HIS A 148 1.26 9.52 -15.25
CA HIS A 148 0.23 10.45 -15.77
C HIS A 148 -0.19 11.58 -14.82
N ALA A 149 0.06 11.43 -13.51
CA ALA A 149 -0.20 12.49 -12.54
C ALA A 149 0.90 13.57 -12.54
N SER A 150 2.10 13.24 -13.04
CA SER A 150 3.28 14.10 -12.91
C SER A 150 3.09 15.44 -13.61
N GLY A 151 3.33 16.52 -12.88
CA GLY A 151 3.23 17.90 -13.41
C GLY A 151 1.89 18.60 -13.15
N ASP A 152 0.89 17.90 -12.62
CA ASP A 152 -0.38 18.47 -12.19
C ASP A 152 -0.56 18.29 -10.67
N PRO A 153 -0.51 19.37 -9.87
CA PRO A 153 -0.60 19.26 -8.41
C PRO A 153 -1.87 18.58 -7.89
N ALA A 154 -3.01 18.77 -8.56
CA ALA A 154 -4.28 18.18 -8.14
C ALA A 154 -4.29 16.67 -8.41
N ARG A 155 -3.81 16.24 -9.59
CA ARG A 155 -3.68 14.81 -9.92
C ARG A 155 -2.66 14.11 -9.03
N MET A 156 -1.54 14.78 -8.71
CA MET A 156 -0.54 14.28 -7.77
C MET A 156 -1.12 14.11 -6.36
N ALA A 157 -1.85 15.11 -5.85
CA ALA A 157 -2.48 15.05 -4.53
C ALA A 157 -3.50 13.91 -4.46
N VAL A 158 -4.35 13.77 -5.48
CA VAL A 158 -5.33 12.68 -5.56
C VAL A 158 -4.64 11.31 -5.62
N HIS A 159 -3.58 11.16 -6.42
CA HIS A 159 -2.84 9.90 -6.48
C HIS A 159 -2.18 9.56 -5.14
N ALA A 160 -1.49 10.51 -4.49
CA ALA A 160 -0.88 10.31 -3.19
C ALA A 160 -1.94 9.95 -2.12
N ALA A 161 -3.07 10.66 -2.10
CA ALA A 161 -4.19 10.37 -1.19
C ALA A 161 -4.74 8.96 -1.41
N HIS A 162 -4.89 8.52 -2.66
CA HIS A 162 -5.34 7.16 -2.99
C HIS A 162 -4.37 6.10 -2.44
N LEU A 163 -3.05 6.29 -2.60
CA LEU A 163 -2.03 5.36 -2.09
C LEU A 163 -2.01 5.33 -0.55
N VAL A 164 -2.07 6.49 0.11
CA VAL A 164 -2.12 6.58 1.58
C VAL A 164 -3.40 5.95 2.11
N GLY A 165 -4.56 6.25 1.53
CA GLY A 165 -5.84 5.64 1.90
C GLY A 165 -5.83 4.11 1.75
N GLY A 166 -5.30 3.61 0.64
CA GLY A 166 -5.11 2.17 0.43
C GLY A 166 -4.17 1.55 1.46
N GLY A 167 -3.10 2.26 1.85
CA GLY A 167 -2.17 1.83 2.89
C GLY A 167 -2.80 1.76 4.28
N LEU A 168 -3.63 2.75 4.64
CA LEU A 168 -4.40 2.76 5.89
C LEU A 168 -5.47 1.67 5.96
N TRP A 169 -6.03 1.28 4.81
CA TRP A 169 -7.04 0.23 4.72
C TRP A 169 -6.42 -1.16 4.49
N ILE A 170 -6.08 -1.48 3.25
CA ILE A 170 -5.57 -2.79 2.82
C ILE A 170 -4.17 -3.05 3.40
N GLY A 171 -3.32 -2.02 3.44
CA GLY A 171 -1.97 -2.13 3.96
C GLY A 171 -1.95 -2.50 5.45
N ALA A 172 -2.72 -1.79 6.27
CA ALA A 172 -2.82 -2.07 7.70
C ALA A 172 -3.46 -3.43 7.97
N LEU A 173 -4.51 -3.81 7.23
CA LEU A 173 -5.09 -5.16 7.30
C LEU A 173 -4.03 -6.24 7.02
N THR A 174 -3.26 -6.07 5.93
CA THR A 174 -2.19 -7.01 5.56
C THR A 174 -1.17 -7.13 6.68
N SER A 175 -0.71 -6.01 7.24
CA SER A 175 0.23 -6.00 8.36
C SER A 175 -0.34 -6.71 9.60
N LEU A 176 -1.61 -6.49 9.95
CA LEU A 176 -2.25 -7.18 11.07
C LEU A 176 -2.38 -8.68 10.84
N VAL A 177 -2.74 -9.11 9.63
CA VAL A 177 -2.82 -10.54 9.28
C VAL A 177 -1.45 -11.21 9.37
N LEU A 178 -0.38 -10.55 8.91
CA LEU A 178 0.98 -11.09 9.01
C LEU A 178 1.49 -11.19 10.45
N VAL A 179 1.07 -10.27 11.34
CA VAL A 179 1.43 -10.28 12.76
C VAL A 179 0.58 -11.28 13.55
N SER A 180 -0.68 -11.50 13.15
CA SER A 180 -1.70 -12.27 13.88
C SER A 180 -1.27 -13.68 14.34
N PRO A 181 -0.54 -14.49 13.56
CA PRO A 181 -0.09 -15.81 14.00
C PRO A 181 0.93 -15.77 15.15
N SER A 182 1.60 -14.64 15.34
CA SER A 182 2.67 -14.49 16.34
C SER A 182 2.18 -13.99 17.69
N ILE A 183 0.90 -13.68 17.86
CA ILE A 183 0.37 -12.99 19.04
C ILE A 183 -0.82 -13.75 19.64
N ASP A 184 -1.07 -13.54 20.92
CA ASP A 184 -2.19 -14.17 21.62
C ASP A 184 -3.54 -13.66 21.11
N ALA A 185 -4.59 -14.47 21.30
CA ALA A 185 -5.92 -14.19 20.79
C ALA A 185 -6.50 -12.86 21.32
N ARG A 186 -6.19 -12.48 22.56
CA ARG A 186 -6.69 -11.26 23.19
C ARG A 186 -6.06 -10.02 22.57
N THR A 187 -4.73 -9.99 22.42
CA THR A 187 -4.02 -8.91 21.73
C THR A 187 -4.48 -8.80 20.27
N ARG A 188 -4.69 -9.93 19.59
CA ARG A 188 -5.22 -9.97 18.22
C ARG A 188 -6.59 -9.31 18.12
N VAL A 189 -7.54 -9.69 18.97
CA VAL A 189 -8.90 -9.12 18.97
C VAL A 189 -8.85 -7.61 19.21
N ALA A 190 -8.07 -7.15 20.18
CA ALA A 190 -7.92 -5.72 20.48
C ALA A 190 -7.36 -4.92 19.28
N LEU A 191 -6.39 -5.48 18.55
CA LEU A 191 -5.85 -4.84 17.35
C LEU A 191 -6.88 -4.75 16.21
N PHE A 192 -7.68 -5.80 15.97
CA PHE A 192 -8.74 -5.78 14.96
C PHE A 192 -9.91 -4.86 15.34
N HIS A 193 -10.22 -4.76 16.63
CA HIS A 193 -11.21 -3.80 17.12
C HIS A 193 -10.74 -2.37 16.90
N ALA A 194 -9.49 -2.07 17.30
CA ALA A 194 -8.86 -0.77 17.06
C ALA A 194 -8.74 -0.41 15.56
N PHE A 195 -8.59 -1.41 14.68
CA PHE A 195 -8.42 -1.23 13.23
C PHE A 195 -9.66 -0.67 12.54
N SER A 196 -10.86 -1.09 12.94
CA SER A 196 -12.12 -0.81 12.22
C SER A 196 -12.35 0.66 11.84
N PRO A 197 -12.23 1.66 12.75
CA PRO A 197 -12.42 3.07 12.37
C PRO A 197 -11.36 3.59 11.39
N PHE A 198 -10.12 3.08 11.47
CA PHE A 198 -9.04 3.47 10.56
C PHE A 198 -9.19 2.83 9.19
N ALA A 199 -9.65 1.58 9.15
CA ALA A 199 -9.98 0.89 7.91
C ALA A 199 -11.03 1.68 7.13
N LEU A 200 -12.10 2.13 7.80
CA LEU A 200 -13.15 2.93 7.19
C LEU A 200 -12.62 4.29 6.70
N ALA A 201 -11.85 5.00 7.52
CA ALA A 201 -11.25 6.27 7.11
C ALA A 201 -10.33 6.11 5.89
N GLY A 202 -9.45 5.10 5.90
CA GLY A 202 -8.58 4.77 4.78
C GLY A 202 -9.35 4.39 3.52
N ALA A 203 -10.40 3.58 3.66
CA ALA A 203 -11.29 3.20 2.56
C ALA A 203 -12.01 4.42 1.96
N CYS A 204 -12.52 5.33 2.79
CA CYS A 204 -13.15 6.58 2.34
C CYS A 204 -12.16 7.49 1.60
N ILE A 205 -10.94 7.66 2.13
CA ILE A 205 -9.87 8.44 1.46
C ILE A 205 -9.54 7.80 0.11
N ALA A 206 -9.33 6.48 0.08
CA ALA A 206 -9.00 5.76 -1.14
C ALA A 206 -10.13 5.84 -2.18
N ALA A 207 -11.37 5.64 -1.76
CA ALA A 207 -12.54 5.69 -2.64
C ALA A 207 -12.78 7.11 -3.18
N GLY A 208 -12.73 8.14 -2.32
CA GLY A 208 -12.89 9.54 -2.74
C GLY A 208 -11.79 9.98 -3.71
N ALA A 209 -10.53 9.65 -3.41
CA ALA A 209 -9.43 9.91 -4.32
C ALA A 209 -9.53 9.11 -5.63
N GLY A 210 -9.97 7.84 -5.57
CA GLY A 210 -10.21 7.01 -6.76
C GLY A 210 -11.31 7.58 -7.66
N ALA A 211 -12.40 8.08 -7.07
CA ALA A 211 -13.48 8.75 -7.78
C ALA A 211 -12.99 10.05 -8.43
N ALA A 212 -12.24 10.88 -7.70
CA ALA A 212 -11.64 12.08 -8.27
C ALA A 212 -10.67 11.77 -9.43
N ALA A 213 -9.86 10.70 -9.30
CA ALA A 213 -9.01 10.24 -10.39
C ALA A 213 -9.83 9.78 -11.60
N ALA A 214 -10.94 9.08 -11.40
CA ALA A 214 -11.83 8.68 -12.49
C ALA A 214 -12.36 9.90 -13.27
N LEU A 215 -12.70 10.99 -12.57
CA LEU A 215 -13.12 12.25 -13.22
C LEU A 215 -12.00 12.87 -14.08
N PHE A 216 -10.73 12.72 -13.69
CA PHE A 216 -9.60 13.23 -14.48
C PHE A 216 -9.25 12.39 -15.70
N TYR A 217 -9.50 11.08 -15.67
CA TYR A 217 -8.93 10.14 -16.64
C TYR A 217 -9.94 9.38 -17.49
N VAL A 218 -11.20 9.24 -17.07
CA VAL A 218 -12.21 8.48 -17.84
C VAL A 218 -12.84 9.33 -18.94
N GLY A 219 -12.97 10.64 -18.70
CA GLY A 219 -13.69 11.55 -19.60
C GLY A 219 -15.19 11.28 -19.56
N ALA A 220 -15.71 10.56 -20.55
CA ALA A 220 -17.14 10.24 -20.69
C ALA A 220 -17.51 8.90 -20.05
N VAL A 221 -18.74 8.77 -19.52
CA VAL A 221 -19.19 7.56 -18.82
C VAL A 221 -19.18 6.35 -19.75
N GLU A 222 -19.44 6.57 -21.04
CA GLU A 222 -19.41 5.54 -22.07
C GLU A 222 -18.04 4.85 -22.20
N ASN A 223 -16.97 5.58 -21.85
CA ASN A 223 -15.62 5.03 -21.90
C ASN A 223 -15.42 3.89 -20.91
N LEU A 224 -16.26 3.77 -19.85
CA LEU A 224 -16.21 2.67 -18.89
C LEU A 224 -16.44 1.30 -19.53
N TRP A 225 -17.19 1.22 -20.63
CA TRP A 225 -17.42 -0.03 -21.36
C TRP A 225 -16.74 -0.06 -22.73
N LEU A 226 -16.59 1.10 -23.40
CA LEU A 226 -16.03 1.16 -24.74
C LEU A 226 -14.51 1.02 -24.77
N THR A 227 -13.79 1.51 -23.76
CA THR A 227 -12.32 1.57 -23.76
C THR A 227 -11.68 0.45 -22.93
N ALA A 228 -10.45 0.06 -23.27
CA ALA A 228 -9.69 -0.90 -22.47
C ALA A 228 -9.44 -0.37 -21.04
N TYR A 229 -9.10 0.92 -20.92
CA TYR A 229 -8.91 1.61 -19.64
C TYR A 229 -10.17 1.54 -18.78
N GLY A 230 -11.32 1.91 -19.34
CA GLY A 230 -12.59 1.90 -18.62
C GLY A 230 -13.02 0.50 -18.16
N ARG A 231 -12.86 -0.53 -19.00
CA ARG A 231 -13.18 -1.92 -18.61
C ARG A 231 -12.27 -2.41 -17.48
N ALA A 232 -10.96 -2.13 -17.54
CA ALA A 232 -10.04 -2.47 -16.47
C ALA A 232 -10.37 -1.73 -15.16
N LEU A 233 -10.77 -0.45 -15.25
CA LEU A 233 -11.25 0.32 -14.10
C LEU A 233 -12.52 -0.29 -13.50
N ALA A 234 -13.50 -0.70 -14.33
CA ALA A 234 -14.73 -1.33 -13.87
C ALA A 234 -14.46 -2.65 -13.12
N VAL A 235 -13.55 -3.49 -13.64
CA VAL A 235 -13.10 -4.72 -12.95
C VAL A 235 -12.44 -4.39 -11.62
N LYS A 236 -11.55 -3.38 -11.58
CA LYS A 236 -10.92 -2.93 -10.32
C LYS A 236 -11.97 -2.50 -9.30
N VAL A 237 -12.96 -1.70 -9.71
CA VAL A 237 -14.05 -1.23 -8.84
C VAL A 237 -14.88 -2.40 -8.32
N ALA A 238 -15.18 -3.40 -9.15
CA ALA A 238 -15.89 -4.61 -8.72
C ALA A 238 -15.12 -5.38 -7.64
N PHE A 239 -13.80 -5.55 -7.79
CA PHE A 239 -12.98 -6.16 -6.75
C PHE A 239 -12.93 -5.32 -5.47
N VAL A 240 -12.78 -3.99 -5.57
CA VAL A 240 -12.81 -3.08 -4.41
C VAL A 240 -14.14 -3.20 -3.65
N ALA A 241 -15.26 -3.28 -4.37
CA ALA A 241 -16.57 -3.50 -3.76
C ALA A 241 -16.62 -4.86 -3.02
N GLY A 242 -16.05 -5.91 -3.61
CA GLY A 242 -15.91 -7.21 -2.95
C GLY A 242 -15.09 -7.16 -1.66
N VAL A 243 -13.95 -6.44 -1.65
CA VAL A 243 -13.14 -6.21 -0.44
C VAL A 243 -13.98 -5.48 0.62
N ALA A 244 -14.69 -4.41 0.24
CA ALA A 244 -15.53 -3.64 1.16
C ALA A 244 -16.67 -4.48 1.77
N VAL A 245 -17.33 -5.32 0.97
CA VAL A 245 -18.35 -6.26 1.46
C VAL A 245 -17.75 -7.26 2.44
N CYS A 246 -16.58 -7.84 2.14
CA CYS A 246 -15.90 -8.74 3.08
C CYS A 246 -15.54 -8.03 4.39
N GLY A 247 -15.01 -6.81 4.32
CA GLY A 247 -14.70 -5.98 5.48
C GLY A 247 -15.93 -5.67 6.33
N TYR A 248 -17.06 -5.34 5.70
CA TYR A 248 -18.34 -5.12 6.39
C TYR A 248 -18.85 -6.39 7.09
N LEU A 249 -18.80 -7.54 6.42
CA LEU A 249 -19.20 -8.82 7.01
C LEU A 249 -18.28 -9.20 8.19
N ASN A 250 -16.97 -8.96 8.08
CA ASN A 250 -16.01 -9.17 9.16
C ASN A 250 -16.29 -8.26 10.36
N TRP A 251 -16.54 -6.98 10.12
CA TRP A 251 -16.90 -6.02 11.16
C TRP A 251 -18.19 -6.41 11.89
N ARG A 252 -19.23 -6.83 11.14
CA ARG A 252 -20.49 -7.29 11.72
C ARG A 252 -20.29 -8.53 12.60
N ARG A 253 -19.53 -9.52 12.12
CA ARG A 253 -19.22 -10.74 12.89
C ARG A 253 -18.43 -10.43 14.16
N ALA A 254 -17.48 -9.49 14.09
CA ALA A 254 -16.72 -9.06 15.26
C ALA A 254 -17.63 -8.39 16.31
N ARG A 255 -18.61 -7.58 15.89
CA ARG A 255 -19.64 -7.02 16.79
C ARG A 255 -20.53 -8.08 17.43
N GLU A 256 -20.80 -9.16 16.71
CA GLU A 256 -21.56 -10.33 17.19
C GLU A 256 -20.69 -11.27 18.05
N GLY A 257 -19.44 -10.91 18.37
CA GLY A 257 -18.54 -11.67 19.24
C GLY A 257 -17.80 -12.84 18.57
N ALA A 258 -17.94 -12.99 17.24
CA ALA A 258 -17.27 -14.05 16.50
C ALA A 258 -15.83 -13.68 16.15
N ALA A 259 -14.93 -14.67 16.22
CA ALA A 259 -13.54 -14.50 15.81
C ALA A 259 -13.43 -14.22 14.29
N PRO A 260 -12.43 -13.41 13.86
CA PRO A 260 -12.12 -13.25 12.44
C PRO A 260 -11.76 -14.60 11.82
N GLY A 261 -12.38 -14.95 10.69
CA GLY A 261 -12.30 -16.27 10.07
C GLY A 261 -11.91 -16.25 8.59
N ARG A 262 -12.31 -17.30 7.84
CA ARG A 262 -12.14 -17.45 6.37
C ARG A 262 -12.35 -16.19 5.52
N PRO A 263 -13.29 -15.26 5.83
CA PRO A 263 -13.47 -14.08 5.00
C PRO A 263 -12.25 -13.14 4.93
N VAL A 264 -11.33 -13.18 5.90
CA VAL A 264 -10.08 -12.38 5.86
C VAL A 264 -9.13 -12.85 4.73
N ALA A 265 -9.06 -14.16 4.47
CA ALA A 265 -8.25 -14.69 3.37
C ALA A 265 -8.83 -14.30 1.99
N VAL A 266 -10.15 -14.33 1.89
CA VAL A 266 -10.88 -13.86 0.69
C VAL A 266 -10.66 -12.36 0.49
N GLU A 267 -10.75 -11.57 1.56
CA GLU A 267 -10.50 -10.12 1.52
C GLU A 267 -9.09 -9.80 1.01
N LEU A 268 -8.06 -10.51 1.49
CA LEU A 268 -6.68 -10.33 1.00
C LEU A 268 -6.48 -10.81 -0.44
N THR A 269 -7.18 -11.86 -0.86
CA THR A 269 -7.11 -12.35 -2.24
C THR A 269 -7.75 -11.35 -3.21
N LEU A 270 -8.90 -10.78 -2.84
CA LEU A 270 -9.53 -9.71 -3.60
C LEU A 270 -8.66 -8.45 -3.60
N ALA A 271 -8.03 -8.09 -2.48
CA ALA A 271 -7.09 -6.98 -2.42
C ALA A 271 -5.87 -7.19 -3.32
N ALA A 272 -5.32 -8.41 -3.38
CA ALA A 272 -4.25 -8.75 -4.31
C ALA A 272 -4.71 -8.61 -5.77
N ALA A 273 -5.93 -9.04 -6.10
CA ALA A 273 -6.52 -8.85 -7.41
C ALA A 273 -6.66 -7.34 -7.75
N VAL A 274 -7.10 -6.50 -6.81
CA VAL A 274 -7.13 -5.03 -6.98
C VAL A 274 -5.76 -4.49 -7.35
N VAL A 275 -4.69 -4.94 -6.67
CA VAL A 275 -3.32 -4.49 -6.95
C VAL A 275 -2.84 -4.94 -8.33
N ILE A 276 -3.09 -6.19 -8.72
CA ILE A 276 -2.73 -6.72 -10.04
C ILE A 276 -3.45 -5.93 -11.15
N VAL A 277 -4.78 -5.77 -11.04
CA VAL A 277 -5.55 -5.00 -12.02
C VAL A 277 -5.11 -3.54 -12.03
N THR A 278 -4.70 -2.97 -10.89
CA THR A 278 -4.14 -1.60 -10.85
C THR A 278 -2.84 -1.51 -11.65
N GLY A 279 -1.94 -2.48 -11.53
CA GLY A 279 -0.71 -2.52 -12.34
C GLY A 279 -1.00 -2.45 -13.83
N ILE A 280 -1.95 -3.27 -14.31
CA ILE A 280 -2.41 -3.28 -15.70
C ILE A 280 -3.07 -1.95 -16.09
N LEU A 281 -4.03 -1.49 -15.28
CA LEU A 281 -4.79 -0.25 -15.52
C LEU A 281 -3.87 0.95 -15.74
N THR A 282 -2.78 1.04 -14.98
CA THR A 282 -1.82 2.16 -15.06
C THR A 282 -0.86 2.11 -16.25
N GLU A 283 -0.92 1.08 -17.10
CA GLU A 283 -0.23 1.03 -18.41
C GLU A 283 -1.17 1.28 -19.59
N LEU A 284 -2.48 1.28 -19.37
CA LEU A 284 -3.44 1.51 -20.43
C LEU A 284 -3.54 3.01 -20.73
N ALA A 285 -3.59 3.33 -22.02
CA ALA A 285 -3.83 4.70 -22.47
C ALA A 285 -5.19 5.20 -21.99
N HIS A 286 -5.22 6.43 -21.49
CA HIS A 286 -6.47 7.13 -21.20
C HIS A 286 -7.21 7.46 -22.51
N PRO A 287 -8.56 7.50 -22.51
CA PRO A 287 -9.36 7.91 -23.66
C PRO A 287 -9.09 9.35 -24.12
#